data_AF-A0A0B8QNU2-F1
#
_entry.id   AF-A0A0B8QNU2-F1
#
_cell.length_a   1.000
_cell.length_b   1.000
_cell.length_c   1.000
_cell.angle_alpha   90.00
_cell.angle_beta   90.00
_cell.angle_gamma   90.00
#
_symmetry.space_group_name_H-M   'P 1'
#
loop_
_entity.id
_entity.type
_entity.pdbx_description
1 polymer ?
#
loop_
_entity_poly.entity_id
_entity_poly.type
_entity_poly.pdbx_seq_one_letter_code
_entity_poly.pdbx_strand_id
1 'polypeptide(L)'
;MNPFKKTAFRYEMTECINFRVTEVSDAYELINWVIAENLRLQELKVNGSVTLTKYKTTAKSEQEIYSAALQLPVLIAEEEDYDDWLEFFYAAQPVKEKDRLEKKKVFLK
;
A
#
# COMPACT_ATOMS: atom_id res chain seq x y z
N MET A 1 10.39 -11.38 -30.44
CA MET A 1 10.15 -10.22 -29.55
C MET A 1 8.68 -10.26 -29.14
N ASN A 2 8.37 -10.33 -27.85
CA ASN A 2 7.01 -10.61 -27.34
C ASN A 2 6.01 -9.46 -27.62
N PRO A 3 4.93 -9.68 -28.38
CA PRO A 3 4.01 -8.62 -28.79
C PRO A 3 2.92 -8.27 -27.75
N PHE A 4 2.98 -8.80 -26.53
CA PHE A 4 2.01 -8.49 -25.47
C PHE A 4 2.74 -8.18 -24.16
N LYS A 5 3.10 -6.92 -23.93
CA LYS A 5 3.29 -6.47 -22.54
C LYS A 5 1.89 -6.49 -21.89
N LYS A 6 1.58 -7.60 -21.22
CA LYS A 6 0.38 -7.79 -20.40
C LYS A 6 0.26 -6.63 -19.42
N THR A 7 -0.98 -6.21 -19.14
CA THR A 7 -1.28 -5.34 -17.99
C THR A 7 -0.62 -5.92 -16.75
N ALA A 8 0.18 -5.12 -16.06
CA ALA A 8 0.86 -5.49 -14.83
C ALA A 8 0.56 -4.44 -13.75
N PHE A 9 0.62 -4.86 -12.50
CA PHE A 9 0.57 -3.95 -11.36
C PHE A 9 1.96 -3.81 -10.77
N ARG A 10 2.31 -2.58 -10.40
CA ARG A 10 3.57 -2.22 -9.73
C ARG A 10 3.22 -1.49 -8.46
N TYR A 11 4.00 -1.73 -7.41
CA TYR A 11 3.86 -1.06 -6.13
C TYR A 11 5.14 -0.28 -5.87
N GLU A 12 5.00 0.94 -5.37
CA GLU A 12 6.10 1.85 -5.10
C GLU A 12 6.02 2.36 -3.68
N MET A 13 7.18 2.48 -3.04
CA MET A 13 7.35 3.02 -1.69
C MET A 13 8.17 4.31 -1.81
N THR A 14 7.59 5.43 -1.42
CA THR A 14 8.22 6.74 -1.44
C THR A 14 8.14 7.39 -0.06
N GLU A 15 8.92 8.47 0.15
CA GLU A 15 8.91 9.24 1.41
C GLU A 15 9.18 8.39 2.67
N CYS A 16 9.98 7.33 2.50
CA CYS A 16 10.29 6.36 3.54
C CYS A 16 11.14 6.97 4.65
N ILE A 17 10.56 7.14 5.84
CA ILE A 17 11.26 7.50 7.08
C ILE A 17 11.25 6.29 8.00
N ASN A 18 12.44 5.79 8.36
CA ASN A 18 12.62 4.59 9.19
C ASN A 18 12.08 3.28 8.58
N PHE A 19 11.83 3.22 7.27
CA PHE A 19 11.42 2.02 6.54
C PHE A 19 12.55 1.46 5.68
N ARG A 20 12.47 0.15 5.41
CA ARG A 20 13.29 -0.52 4.39
C ARG A 20 12.50 -0.65 3.10
N VAL A 21 12.86 0.14 2.09
CA VAL A 21 12.29 0.03 0.74
C VAL A 21 12.55 -1.39 0.21
N THR A 22 11.51 -2.03 -0.29
CA THR A 22 11.60 -3.33 -0.95
C THR A 22 10.73 -3.35 -2.19
N GLU A 23 11.04 -4.25 -3.11
CA GLU A 23 10.14 -4.60 -4.19
C GLU A 23 9.10 -5.60 -3.66
N VAL A 24 7.83 -5.38 -4.02
CA VAL A 24 6.72 -6.31 -3.77
C VAL A 24 5.96 -6.56 -5.07
N SER A 25 5.53 -7.80 -5.26
CA SER A 25 4.99 -8.31 -6.51
C SER A 25 3.48 -8.10 -6.62
N ASP A 26 2.79 -8.08 -5.49
CA ASP A 26 1.34 -7.95 -5.39
C ASP A 26 0.88 -7.27 -4.09
N ALA A 27 -0.43 -7.11 -3.94
CA ALA A 27 -1.03 -6.46 -2.78
C ALA A 27 -0.88 -7.28 -1.50
N TYR A 28 -0.83 -8.62 -1.60
CA TYR A 28 -0.67 -9.49 -0.45
C TYR A 28 0.76 -9.37 0.12
N GLU A 29 1.78 -9.39 -0.75
CA GLU A 29 3.16 -9.11 -0.35
C GLU A 29 3.32 -7.70 0.23
N LEU A 30 2.63 -6.70 -0.33
CA LEU A 30 2.63 -5.33 0.20
C LEU A 30 2.06 -5.27 1.63
N ILE A 31 0.91 -5.89 1.87
CA ILE A 31 0.23 -5.84 3.17
C ILE A 31 1.05 -6.60 4.22
N ASN A 32 1.57 -7.78 3.89
CA ASN A 32 2.48 -8.51 4.77
C ASN A 32 3.74 -7.71 5.11
N TRP A 33 4.29 -6.96 4.14
CA TRP A 33 5.41 -6.07 4.41
C TRP A 33 5.02 -4.93 5.38
N VAL A 34 3.82 -4.35 5.25
CA VAL A 34 3.33 -3.33 6.19
C VAL A 34 3.20 -3.91 7.60
N ILE A 35 2.64 -5.11 7.75
CA ILE A 35 2.51 -5.80 9.05
C ILE A 35 3.89 -6.03 9.67
N ALA A 36 4.84 -6.55 8.90
CA ALA A 36 6.20 -6.81 9.37
C ALA A 36 6.93 -5.53 9.79
N GLU A 37 6.84 -4.45 9.00
CA GLU A 37 7.45 -3.17 9.35
C GLU A 37 6.73 -2.51 10.55
N ASN A 38 5.42 -2.67 10.68
CA ASN A 38 4.68 -2.21 11.87
C ASN A 38 5.24 -2.85 13.14
N LEU A 39 5.34 -4.19 13.16
CA LEU A 39 5.90 -4.94 14.29
C LEU A 39 7.35 -4.51 14.59
N ARG A 40 8.19 -4.42 13.55
CA ARG A 40 9.58 -3.97 13.70
C ARG A 40 9.67 -2.57 14.31
N LEU A 41 8.83 -1.64 13.89
CA LEU A 41 8.80 -0.27 14.43
C LEU A 41 8.30 -0.22 15.88
N GLN A 42 7.32 -1.06 16.24
CA GLN A 42 6.88 -1.24 17.64
C GLN A 42 8.02 -1.75 18.54
N GLU A 43 8.74 -2.79 18.11
CA GLU A 43 9.87 -3.36 18.85
C GLU A 43 11.00 -2.34 19.05
N LEU A 44 11.31 -1.56 18.01
CA LEU A 44 12.33 -0.52 18.05
C LEU A 44 11.87 0.75 18.79
N LYS A 45 10.58 0.86 19.12
CA LYS A 45 9.97 2.03 19.76
C LYS A 45 10.22 3.34 19.00
N VAL A 46 10.15 3.27 17.66
CA VAL A 46 10.32 4.43 16.77
C VAL A 46 9.14 4.53 15.81
N ASN A 47 8.79 5.76 15.44
CA ASN A 47 7.79 6.00 14.41
C ASN A 47 8.43 5.99 13.03
N GLY A 48 7.65 5.66 12.01
CA GLY A 48 8.01 5.77 10.61
C GLY A 48 6.87 6.31 9.77
N SER A 49 7.21 6.84 8.60
CA SER A 49 6.24 7.17 7.55
C SER A 49 6.63 6.58 6.21
N VAL A 50 5.64 6.18 5.42
CA VAL A 50 5.85 5.73 4.04
C VAL A 50 4.63 6.09 3.20
N THR A 51 4.86 6.52 1.97
CA THR A 51 3.81 6.68 0.96
C THR A 51 3.85 5.47 0.03
N LEU A 52 2.76 4.69 0.03
CA LEU A 52 2.59 3.52 -0.81
C LEU A 52 1.73 3.88 -2.02
N THR A 53 2.19 3.55 -3.22
CA THR A 53 1.47 3.83 -4.46
C THR A 53 1.37 2.61 -5.35
N LYS A 54 0.15 2.31 -5.82
CA LYS A 54 -0.11 1.25 -6.80
C LYS A 54 -0.28 1.87 -8.18
N TYR A 55 0.49 1.36 -9.13
CA TYR A 55 0.39 1.69 -10.53
C TYR A 55 -0.11 0.50 -11.35
N LYS A 56 -0.92 0.81 -12.36
CA LYS A 56 -1.25 -0.10 -13.46
C LYS A 56 -0.40 0.27 -14.66
N THR A 57 0.46 -0.65 -15.05
CA THR A 57 1.35 -0.48 -16.21
C THR A 57 0.78 -1.27 -17.39
N THR A 58 0.68 -0.61 -18.53
CA THR A 58 0.36 -1.22 -19.82
C THR A 58 1.51 -0.99 -20.80
N ALA A 59 1.41 -1.53 -22.02
CA ALA A 59 2.40 -1.28 -23.06
C ALA A 59 2.57 0.21 -23.44
N LYS A 60 1.56 1.06 -23.18
CA LYS A 60 1.50 2.45 -23.66
C LYS A 60 1.46 3.50 -22.56
N SER A 61 1.12 3.11 -21.34
CA SER A 61 0.88 4.06 -20.25
C SER A 61 1.11 3.41 -18.89
N GLU A 62 1.47 4.25 -17.94
CA GLU A 62 1.36 3.99 -16.51
C GLU A 62 0.24 4.85 -15.95
N GLN A 63 -0.59 4.26 -15.08
CA GLN A 63 -1.69 4.95 -14.42
C GLN A 63 -1.67 4.64 -12.94
N GLU A 64 -1.69 5.68 -12.10
CA GLU A 64 -1.89 5.53 -10.66
C GLU A 64 -3.30 4.98 -10.39
N ILE A 65 -3.38 3.93 -9.58
CA ILE A 65 -4.62 3.30 -9.14
C ILE A 65 -5.02 3.83 -7.77
N TYR A 66 -4.07 3.87 -6.84
CA TYR A 66 -4.29 4.27 -5.47
C TYR A 66 -2.97 4.67 -4.81
N SER A 67 -3.02 5.65 -3.92
CA SER A 67 -1.91 6.05 -3.07
C SER A 67 -2.37 6.25 -1.63
N ALA A 68 -1.57 5.84 -0.66
CA ALA A 68 -1.82 6.01 0.76
C ALA A 68 -0.52 6.36 1.50
N ALA A 69 -0.54 7.46 2.24
CA ALA A 69 0.50 7.78 3.21
C ALA A 69 0.16 7.08 4.54
N LEU A 70 1.09 6.25 5.01
CA LEU A 70 0.98 5.51 6.25
C LEU A 70 1.92 6.09 7.30
N GLN A 71 1.44 6.12 8.54
CA GLN A 71 2.25 6.40 9.73
C GLN A 71 2.19 5.16 10.61
N LEU A 72 3.35 4.57 10.91
CA LEU A 72 3.49 3.38 11.74
C LEU A 72 4.39 3.71 12.95
N PRO A 73 4.30 2.98 14.07
CA PRO A 73 3.40 1.86 14.28
C PRO A 73 1.95 2.28 14.53
N VAL A 74 1.01 1.43 14.14
CA VAL A 74 -0.42 1.50 14.49
C VAL A 74 -0.76 0.38 15.47
N LEU A 75 -1.81 0.60 16.27
CA LEU A 75 -2.37 -0.37 17.20
C LEU A 75 -3.51 -1.13 16.53
N ILE A 76 -3.15 -2.11 15.70
CA ILE A 76 -4.09 -3.04 15.07
C ILE A 76 -3.83 -4.42 15.68
N ALA A 77 -4.89 -5.06 16.17
CA ALA A 77 -4.81 -6.31 16.93
C ALA A 77 -4.87 -7.56 16.04
N GLU A 78 -5.62 -7.50 14.94
CA GLU A 78 -5.88 -8.64 14.06
C GLU A 78 -5.32 -8.38 12.66
N GLU A 79 -4.80 -9.40 11.98
CA GLU A 79 -4.27 -9.25 10.61
C GLU A 79 -5.38 -8.83 9.62
N GLU A 80 -6.61 -9.31 9.82
CA GLU A 80 -7.78 -8.99 8.98
C GLU A 80 -8.06 -7.47 8.92
N ASP A 81 -7.78 -6.75 10.02
CA ASP A 81 -7.92 -5.30 10.07
C ASP A 81 -6.91 -4.57 9.15
N TYR A 82 -5.75 -5.17 8.86
CA TYR A 82 -4.81 -4.62 7.87
C TYR A 82 -5.30 -4.80 6.45
N ASP A 83 -5.88 -5.96 6.13
CA ASP A 83 -6.50 -6.19 4.83
C ASP A 83 -7.65 -5.21 4.59
N ASP A 84 -8.48 -4.97 5.60
CA ASP A 84 -9.56 -3.99 5.53
C ASP A 84 -9.04 -2.55 5.40
N TRP A 85 -7.98 -2.20 6.12
CA TRP A 85 -7.36 -0.87 6.04
C TRP A 85 -6.74 -0.59 4.67
N LEU A 86 -6.11 -1.61 4.09
CA LEU A 86 -5.34 -1.53 2.85
C LEU A 86 -6.08 -2.12 1.65
N GLU A 87 -7.39 -2.37 1.77
CA GLU A 87 -8.22 -3.08 0.78
C GLU A 87 -8.10 -2.50 -0.65
N PHE A 88 -7.91 -1.18 -0.75
CA PHE A 88 -7.82 -0.48 -2.02
C PHE A 88 -6.55 -0.82 -2.81
N PHE A 89 -5.54 -1.42 -2.18
CA PHE A 89 -4.40 -1.98 -2.90
C PHE A 89 -4.77 -3.25 -3.69
N TYR A 90 -5.90 -3.90 -3.42
CA TYR A 90 -6.43 -4.97 -4.28
C TYR A 90 -7.18 -4.44 -5.52
N ALA A 91 -7.50 -3.14 -5.59
CA ALA A 91 -8.28 -2.58 -6.70
C ALA A 91 -7.56 -2.71 -8.05
N ALA A 92 -8.32 -3.06 -9.10
CA ALA A 92 -7.80 -3.17 -10.47
C ALA A 92 -8.00 -1.88 -11.31
N GLN A 93 -8.79 -0.94 -10.79
CA GLN A 93 -9.16 0.32 -11.44
C GLN A 93 -8.93 1.48 -10.47
N PRO A 94 -8.68 2.70 -10.98
CA PRO A 94 -8.45 3.87 -10.14
C PRO A 94 -9.56 4.06 -9.09
N VAL A 95 -9.13 4.23 -7.83
CA VAL A 95 -10.04 4.43 -6.70
C VAL A 95 -10.54 5.87 -6.73
N LYS A 96 -11.87 6.05 -6.66
CA LYS A 96 -12.45 7.40 -6.69
C LYS A 96 -12.19 8.08 -5.36
N GLU A 97 -11.96 9.39 -5.41
CA GLU A 97 -11.67 10.18 -4.21
C GLU A 97 -12.73 10.05 -3.11
N LYS A 98 -14.02 9.99 -3.50
CA LYS A 98 -15.12 9.77 -2.55
C LYS A 98 -14.99 8.48 -1.74
N ASP A 99 -14.56 7.39 -2.39
CA ASP A 99 -14.46 6.07 -1.78
C ASP A 99 -13.27 6.05 -0.80
N ARG A 100 -12.18 6.76 -1.15
CA ARG A 100 -11.01 6.98 -0.28
C ARG A 100 -11.39 7.76 0.99
N LEU A 101 -12.18 8.82 0.84
CA LEU A 101 -12.58 9.68 1.95
C LEU A 101 -13.57 9.01 2.90
N GLU A 102 -14.48 8.18 2.38
CA GLU A 102 -15.41 7.39 3.19
C GLU A 102 -14.64 6.39 4.07
N LYS A 103 -13.66 5.67 3.51
CA LYS A 103 -12.85 4.71 4.27
C LYS A 103 -11.99 5.38 5.34
N LYS A 104 -11.38 6.55 5.06
CA LYS A 104 -10.61 7.31 6.07
C LYS A 104 -11.42 7.67 7.32
N LYS A 105 -12.72 7.90 7.20
CA LYS A 105 -13.60 8.18 8.35
C LYS A 105 -13.83 6.98 9.26
N VAL A 106 -13.62 5.77 8.76
CA VAL A 106 -13.81 4.53 9.53
C VAL A 106 -12.62 4.28 10.45
N PHE A 107 -11.39 4.55 9.99
CA PHE A 107 -10.15 4.29 10.75
C PHE A 107 -9.71 5.43 11.69
N LEU A 108 -10.27 6.64 11.53
CA LEU A 108 -9.98 7.78 12.42
C LEU A 108 -10.96 7.89 13.61
N LYS A 109 -11.68 6.82 13.95
CA LYS A 109 -12.62 6.78 15.08
C LYS A 109 -12.00 6.18 16.33
#